data_AF-A0A8H3NZY8-F1
#
_entry.id   AF-A0A8H3NZY8-F1
#
_cell.length_a   1.000
_cell.length_b   1.000
_cell.length_c   1.000
_cell.angle_alpha   90.00
_cell.angle_beta   90.00
_cell.angle_gamma   90.00
#
_symmetry.space_group_name_H-M   'P 1'
#
loop_
_entity.id
_entity.type
_entity.pdbx_description
1 polymer ?
#
loop_
_entity_poly.entity_id
_entity_poly.type
_entity_poly.pdbx_seq_one_letter_code
_entity_poly.pdbx_strand_id
1 'polypeptide(L)'
;MNPLRYLAPPRPFGDISNSTPEEIEGRELFASCLLNNSHLSMSDSDREVIHAYRDACRRLDVGESQTRESDMQAVREYEQSLQTNGPANLCFDLATRTKMGEELDNLHDMWSYVRYEKYLPATVKEDAEKHPSSKVSDPWHKAFWKPFYGRLEAEADAWAQVMSGKNHLNECPTYLLLALLCEQQTMDWDETLALIRYCAVEGVELPKADFVDYLKAKDATGLAKRLERDENTIALSTEYVMGVGTMLLAYFRMHLPEALYEYEEDLDPESWVPKKRLHDLMALQDGHEQAVQELIREIFYEMVLGGSDDDDEEAWDDEDENTDEDDVMDEAD
;
A
#
# COMPACT_ATOMS: atom_id res chain seq x y z
N MET A 1 -9.75 -22.31 17.67
CA MET A 1 -9.80 -20.96 18.28
C MET A 1 -10.25 -20.02 17.17
N ASN A 2 -11.22 -19.11 17.40
CA ASN A 2 -11.70 -18.21 16.34
C ASN A 2 -10.58 -17.22 15.96
N PRO A 3 -10.04 -17.25 14.73
CA PRO A 3 -8.94 -16.37 14.34
C PRO A 3 -9.38 -14.89 14.28
N LEU A 4 -10.67 -14.62 14.10
CA LEU A 4 -11.23 -13.28 14.01
C LEU A 4 -11.61 -12.67 15.36
N ARG A 5 -11.24 -13.31 16.48
CA ARG A 5 -11.59 -12.84 17.83
C ARG A 5 -11.02 -11.45 18.18
N TYR A 6 -10.03 -11.00 17.42
CA TYR A 6 -9.34 -9.72 17.61
C TYR A 6 -9.98 -8.59 16.79
N LEU A 7 -10.89 -8.92 15.88
CA LEU A 7 -11.61 -7.92 15.09
C LEU A 7 -12.83 -7.45 15.87
N ALA A 8 -12.64 -6.41 16.67
CA ALA A 8 -13.72 -5.80 17.43
C ALA A 8 -14.71 -5.10 16.48
N PRO A 9 -16.02 -5.08 16.82
CA PRO A 9 -16.97 -4.28 16.05
C PRO A 9 -16.60 -2.80 16.13
N PRO A 10 -16.79 -2.03 15.04
CA PRO A 10 -16.55 -0.60 15.07
C PRO A 10 -17.53 0.09 16.02
N ARG A 11 -17.16 1.30 16.43
CA ARG A 11 -17.96 2.15 17.30
C ARG A 11 -18.25 3.47 16.58
N PRO A 12 -19.23 4.26 17.06
CA PRO A 12 -19.36 5.62 16.60
C PRO A 12 -18.10 6.42 16.92
N PHE A 13 -17.77 7.40 16.08
CA PHE A 13 -16.81 8.40 16.48
C PHE A 13 -17.34 9.21 17.69
N GLY A 14 -16.43 9.74 18.50
CA GLY A 14 -16.76 10.73 19.53
C GLY A 14 -17.22 12.06 18.93
N ASP A 15 -17.70 13.00 19.75
CA ASP A 15 -18.04 14.33 19.25
C ASP A 15 -16.80 15.04 18.69
N ILE A 16 -16.92 15.58 17.47
CA ILE A 16 -15.82 16.25 16.76
C ILE A 16 -15.15 17.38 17.55
N SER A 17 -15.88 18.04 18.46
CA SER A 17 -15.30 19.10 19.31
C SER A 17 -14.24 18.60 20.30
N ASN A 18 -14.27 17.30 20.64
CA ASN A 18 -13.34 16.67 21.56
C ASN A 18 -12.43 15.65 20.86
N SER A 19 -12.49 15.55 19.53
CA SER A 19 -11.72 14.56 18.80
C SER A 19 -10.24 14.86 18.78
N THR A 20 -9.44 13.81 18.90
CA THR A 20 -7.99 13.88 18.73
C THR A 20 -7.64 13.97 17.23
N PRO A 21 -6.41 14.39 16.87
CA PRO A 21 -5.96 14.37 15.47
C PRO A 21 -6.15 13.00 14.80
N GLU A 22 -5.85 11.91 15.50
CA GLU A 22 -6.02 10.55 14.97
C GLU A 22 -7.49 10.18 14.70
N GLU A 23 -8.43 10.75 15.48
CA GLU A 23 -9.86 10.57 15.23
C GLU A 23 -10.39 11.45 14.08
N ILE A 24 -9.72 12.57 13.79
CA ILE A 24 -10.05 13.43 12.63
C ILE A 24 -9.48 12.78 11.36
N GLU A 25 -8.25 12.32 11.40
CA GLU A 25 -7.62 11.53 10.34
C GLU A 25 -8.45 10.28 10.02
N GLY A 26 -8.91 9.55 11.04
CA GLY A 26 -9.76 8.38 10.84
C GLY A 26 -11.08 8.67 10.11
N ARG A 27 -11.63 9.89 10.25
CA ARG A 27 -12.82 10.33 9.51
C ARG A 27 -12.51 10.70 8.07
N GLU A 28 -11.40 11.41 7.87
CA GLU A 28 -10.91 11.71 6.52
C GLU A 28 -10.68 10.40 5.75
N LEU A 29 -9.98 9.45 6.38
CA LEU A 29 -9.67 8.15 5.79
C LEU A 29 -10.93 7.34 5.46
N PHE A 30 -11.94 7.37 6.34
CA PHE A 30 -13.25 6.78 6.04
C PHE A 30 -13.89 7.40 4.78
N ALA A 31 -13.83 8.71 4.63
CA ALA A 31 -14.39 9.38 3.47
C ALA A 31 -13.60 9.04 2.19
N SER A 32 -12.27 9.06 2.28
CA SER A 32 -11.36 8.72 1.18
C SER A 32 -11.56 7.29 0.71
N CYS A 33 -11.67 6.31 1.62
CA CYS A 33 -11.82 4.91 1.21
C CYS A 33 -13.13 4.62 0.46
N LEU A 34 -14.20 5.41 0.70
CA LEU A 34 -15.42 5.35 -0.11
C LEU A 34 -15.23 6.03 -1.46
N LEU A 35 -14.66 7.24 -1.46
CA LEU A 35 -14.49 8.07 -2.66
C LEU A 35 -13.54 7.47 -3.69
N ASN A 36 -12.49 6.81 -3.22
CA ASN A 36 -11.43 6.21 -4.03
C ASN A 36 -11.72 4.75 -4.43
N ASN A 37 -12.84 4.17 -3.95
CA ASN A 37 -13.18 2.80 -4.31
C ASN A 37 -13.53 2.69 -5.80
N SER A 38 -12.94 1.71 -6.49
CA SER A 38 -13.13 1.46 -7.94
C SER A 38 -14.58 1.16 -8.34
N HIS A 39 -15.41 0.68 -7.40
CA HIS A 39 -16.81 0.30 -7.64
C HIS A 39 -17.82 1.37 -7.23
N LEU A 40 -17.36 2.56 -6.86
CA LEU A 40 -18.22 3.66 -6.48
C LEU A 40 -19.17 4.04 -7.62
N SER A 41 -20.48 3.98 -7.37
CA SER A 41 -21.53 4.19 -8.39
C SER A 41 -22.66 5.12 -7.93
N MET A 42 -22.44 5.86 -6.84
CA MET A 42 -23.33 6.89 -6.32
C MET A 42 -23.43 8.11 -7.25
N SER A 43 -24.48 8.91 -7.08
CA SER A 43 -24.70 10.13 -7.87
C SER A 43 -23.67 11.20 -7.52
N ASP A 44 -23.38 12.12 -8.45
CA ASP A 44 -22.44 13.22 -8.21
C ASP A 44 -22.83 14.05 -6.98
N SER A 45 -24.13 14.28 -6.77
CA SER A 45 -24.64 14.97 -5.58
C SER A 45 -24.30 14.25 -4.28
N ASP A 46 -24.36 12.91 -4.26
CA ASP A 46 -24.00 12.13 -3.08
C ASP A 46 -22.48 12.15 -2.87
N ARG A 47 -21.68 12.08 -3.96
CA ARG A 47 -20.21 12.20 -3.89
C ARG A 47 -19.78 13.56 -3.35
N GLU A 48 -20.40 14.64 -3.81
CA GLU A 48 -20.12 16.01 -3.36
C GLU A 48 -20.31 16.15 -1.84
N VAL A 49 -21.31 15.49 -1.27
CA VAL A 49 -21.55 15.48 0.18
C VAL A 49 -20.39 14.78 0.92
N ILE A 50 -19.90 13.65 0.42
CA ILE A 50 -18.76 12.95 1.02
C ILE A 50 -17.45 13.74 0.83
N HIS A 51 -17.26 14.39 -0.32
CA HIS A 51 -16.13 15.31 -0.55
C HIS A 51 -16.14 16.47 0.45
N ALA A 52 -17.29 17.11 0.66
CA ALA A 52 -17.43 18.19 1.63
C ALA A 52 -17.11 17.73 3.05
N TYR A 53 -17.54 16.52 3.43
CA TYR A 53 -17.18 15.90 4.70
C TYR A 53 -15.67 15.68 4.84
N ARG A 54 -15.04 15.05 3.84
CA ARG A 54 -13.59 14.80 3.81
C ARG A 54 -12.79 16.10 3.93
N ASP A 55 -13.16 17.10 3.13
CA ASP A 55 -12.44 18.37 3.08
C ASP A 55 -12.61 19.16 4.39
N ALA A 56 -13.76 19.04 5.06
CA ALA A 56 -13.97 19.59 6.40
C ALA A 56 -13.07 18.90 7.45
N CYS A 57 -12.98 17.57 7.42
CA CYS A 57 -12.04 16.83 8.28
C CYS A 57 -10.59 17.27 8.06
N ARG A 58 -10.15 17.37 6.80
CA ARG A 58 -8.80 17.82 6.45
C ARG A 58 -8.48 19.21 6.97
N ARG A 59 -9.39 20.19 6.81
CA ARG A 59 -9.19 21.55 7.34
C ARG A 59 -9.13 21.58 8.87
N LEU A 60 -9.91 20.73 9.53
CA LEU A 60 -9.87 20.60 11.00
C LEU A 60 -8.55 20.01 11.49
N ASP A 61 -7.97 19.07 10.75
CA ASP A 61 -6.68 18.44 11.06
C ASP A 61 -5.51 19.42 10.92
N VAL A 62 -5.49 20.17 9.81
CA VAL A 62 -4.49 21.25 9.57
C VAL A 62 -4.64 22.41 10.59
N GLY A 63 -5.81 22.52 11.23
CA GLY A 63 -6.04 23.50 12.29
C GLY A 63 -6.45 24.88 11.77
N GLU A 64 -7.15 24.97 10.64
CA GLU A 64 -7.63 26.24 10.09
C GLU A 64 -8.66 26.92 11.02
N SER A 65 -8.23 27.98 11.71
CA SER A 65 -9.04 28.61 12.77
C SER A 65 -10.27 29.38 12.28
N GLN A 66 -10.27 29.86 11.03
CA GLN A 66 -11.34 30.74 10.52
C GLN A 66 -12.61 29.98 10.16
N THR A 67 -12.50 28.72 9.74
CA THR A 67 -13.60 27.87 9.29
C THR A 67 -13.93 26.76 10.28
N ARG A 68 -13.21 26.67 11.40
CA ARG A 68 -13.32 25.56 12.37
C ARG A 68 -14.75 25.24 12.79
N GLU A 69 -15.57 26.24 13.15
CA GLU A 69 -16.95 25.98 13.59
C GLU A 69 -17.83 25.50 12.43
N SER A 70 -17.70 26.09 11.23
CA SER A 70 -18.44 25.62 10.06
C SER A 70 -18.02 24.22 9.62
N ASP A 71 -16.73 23.88 9.72
CA ASP A 71 -16.22 22.56 9.39
C ASP A 71 -16.70 21.51 10.40
N MET A 72 -16.65 21.81 11.70
CA MET A 72 -17.26 20.95 12.73
C MET A 72 -18.76 20.73 12.50
N GLN A 73 -19.48 21.77 12.08
CA GLN A 73 -20.90 21.67 11.76
C GLN A 73 -21.15 20.77 10.55
N ALA A 74 -20.36 20.91 9.48
CA ALA A 74 -20.45 20.05 8.30
C ALA A 74 -20.19 18.56 8.63
N VAL A 75 -19.18 18.29 9.47
CA VAL A 75 -18.89 16.94 9.98
C VAL A 75 -20.09 16.37 10.74
N ARG A 76 -20.68 17.15 11.65
CA ARG A 76 -21.85 16.72 12.43
C ARG A 76 -23.06 16.46 11.54
N GLU A 77 -23.34 17.33 10.58
CA GLU A 77 -24.50 17.19 9.68
C GLU A 77 -24.39 15.91 8.85
N TYR A 78 -23.20 15.62 8.32
CA TYR A 78 -22.97 14.38 7.59
C TYR A 78 -23.11 13.15 8.50
N GLU A 79 -22.47 13.11 9.67
CA GLU A 79 -22.58 11.98 10.60
C GLU A 79 -24.01 11.76 11.11
N GLN A 80 -24.80 12.83 11.26
CA GLN A 80 -26.22 12.76 11.57
C GLN A 80 -27.04 12.18 10.40
N SER A 81 -26.70 12.53 9.16
CA SER A 81 -27.36 11.97 7.98
C SER A 81 -27.17 10.44 7.86
N LEU A 82 -26.09 9.91 8.45
CA LEU A 82 -25.80 8.48 8.51
C LEU A 82 -26.58 7.73 9.62
N GLN A 83 -27.48 8.40 10.35
CA GLN A 83 -28.26 7.75 11.40
C GLN A 83 -29.55 7.14 10.84
N THR A 84 -29.61 5.81 10.78
CA THR A 84 -30.85 5.08 10.40
C THR A 84 -31.56 4.50 11.62
N ASN A 85 -30.84 3.72 12.43
CA ASN A 85 -31.33 3.03 13.63
C ASN A 85 -30.33 3.14 14.79
N GLY A 86 -29.70 4.31 14.91
CA GLY A 86 -28.58 4.57 15.80
C GLY A 86 -27.42 5.25 15.07
N PRO A 87 -26.34 5.59 15.79
CA PRO A 87 -25.16 6.19 15.19
C PRO A 87 -24.48 5.24 14.19
N ALA A 88 -23.80 5.81 13.20
CA ALA A 88 -22.94 5.06 12.30
C ALA A 88 -21.68 4.61 13.05
N ASN A 89 -21.36 3.32 12.95
CA ASN A 89 -20.22 2.68 13.61
C ASN A 89 -19.04 2.64 12.64
N LEU A 90 -18.23 3.71 12.65
CA LEU A 90 -17.18 3.94 11.65
C LEU A 90 -15.76 3.90 12.25
N CYS A 91 -15.65 3.99 13.58
CA CYS A 91 -14.38 4.03 14.29
C CYS A 91 -13.93 2.62 14.70
N PHE A 92 -12.85 2.14 14.09
CA PHE A 92 -12.19 0.89 14.48
C PHE A 92 -11.08 1.17 15.49
N ASP A 93 -11.01 0.35 16.54
CA ASP A 93 -9.94 0.48 17.52
C ASP A 93 -8.57 0.13 16.92
N LEU A 94 -7.51 0.66 17.53
CA LEU A 94 -6.14 0.48 17.06
C LEU A 94 -5.77 -1.00 16.95
N ALA A 95 -6.16 -1.83 17.92
CA ALA A 95 -5.84 -3.26 17.91
C ALA A 95 -6.45 -3.99 16.71
N THR A 96 -7.69 -3.67 16.36
CA THR A 96 -8.38 -4.22 15.18
C THR A 96 -7.70 -3.76 13.89
N ARG A 97 -7.39 -2.47 13.77
CA ARG A 97 -6.70 -1.90 12.60
C ARG A 97 -5.30 -2.49 12.42
N THR A 98 -4.49 -2.51 13.48
CA THR A 98 -3.14 -3.09 13.45
C THR A 98 -3.19 -4.56 13.07
N LYS A 99 -4.04 -5.36 13.74
CA LYS A 99 -4.07 -6.80 13.47
C LYS A 99 -4.52 -7.11 12.04
N MET A 100 -5.51 -6.38 11.53
CA MET A 100 -5.97 -6.58 10.16
C MET A 100 -4.95 -6.04 9.13
N GLY A 101 -4.28 -4.93 9.43
CA GLY A 101 -3.18 -4.40 8.62
C GLY A 101 -2.02 -5.40 8.50
N GLU A 102 -1.60 -6.02 9.61
CA GLU A 102 -0.58 -7.09 9.58
C GLU A 102 -0.99 -8.29 8.71
N GLU A 103 -2.27 -8.65 8.69
CA GLU A 103 -2.74 -9.74 7.84
C GLU A 103 -2.69 -9.33 6.36
N LEU A 104 -3.06 -8.09 6.04
CA LEU A 104 -2.96 -7.55 4.68
C LEU A 104 -1.51 -7.44 4.19
N ASP A 105 -0.62 -6.93 5.05
CA ASP A 105 0.83 -6.91 4.82
C ASP A 105 1.30 -8.32 4.44
N ASN A 106 1.03 -9.32 5.29
CA ASN A 106 1.41 -10.70 5.01
C ASN A 106 0.79 -11.25 3.71
N LEU A 107 -0.47 -10.91 3.41
CA LEU A 107 -1.16 -11.37 2.20
C LEU A 107 -0.45 -10.88 0.93
N HIS A 108 -0.07 -9.60 0.90
CA HIS A 108 0.60 -8.98 -0.24
C HIS A 108 2.10 -9.31 -0.30
N ASP A 109 2.75 -9.44 0.83
CA ASP A 109 4.13 -9.93 0.94
C ASP A 109 4.26 -11.34 0.38
N MET A 110 3.35 -12.24 0.76
CA MET A 110 3.28 -13.61 0.22
C MET A 110 3.02 -13.62 -1.28
N TRP A 111 2.16 -12.74 -1.78
CA TRP A 111 1.90 -12.62 -3.20
C TRP A 111 3.12 -12.10 -3.96
N SER A 112 3.82 -11.13 -3.41
CA SER A 112 5.07 -10.60 -3.96
C SER A 112 6.16 -11.67 -3.97
N TYR A 113 6.33 -12.43 -2.88
CA TYR A 113 7.22 -13.58 -2.85
C TYR A 113 6.91 -14.56 -3.98
N VAL A 114 5.66 -15.00 -4.15
CA VAL A 114 5.32 -15.97 -5.21
C VAL A 114 5.63 -15.45 -6.62
N ARG A 115 5.48 -14.14 -6.85
CA ARG A 115 5.80 -13.54 -8.16
C ARG A 115 7.31 -13.45 -8.40
N TYR A 116 8.07 -13.08 -7.38
CA TYR A 116 9.51 -12.86 -7.50
C TYR A 116 10.35 -14.11 -7.27
N GLU A 117 9.83 -15.13 -6.58
CA GLU A 117 10.56 -16.33 -6.17
C GLU A 117 11.29 -16.96 -7.36
N LYS A 118 10.61 -17.14 -8.49
CA LYS A 118 11.22 -17.77 -9.67
C LYS A 118 12.45 -17.01 -10.18
N TYR A 119 12.53 -15.71 -9.97
CA TYR A 119 13.63 -14.85 -10.40
C TYR A 119 14.75 -14.71 -9.36
N LEU A 120 14.54 -15.18 -8.12
CA LEU A 120 15.56 -15.09 -7.08
C LEU A 120 16.83 -15.89 -7.46
N PRO A 121 18.03 -15.36 -7.14
CA PRO A 121 19.28 -16.09 -7.29
C PRO A 121 19.25 -17.45 -6.58
N ALA A 122 19.93 -18.46 -7.14
CA ALA A 122 19.94 -19.81 -6.59
C ALA A 122 20.45 -19.88 -5.14
N THR A 123 21.48 -19.11 -4.81
CA THR A 123 22.04 -19.02 -3.46
C THR A 123 21.02 -18.48 -2.45
N VAL A 124 20.25 -17.45 -2.84
CA VAL A 124 19.18 -16.89 -2.01
C VAL A 124 18.10 -17.93 -1.74
N LYS A 125 17.69 -18.70 -2.77
CA LYS A 125 16.70 -19.79 -2.61
C LYS A 125 17.20 -20.86 -1.64
N GLU A 126 18.45 -21.31 -1.79
CA GLU A 126 19.06 -22.31 -0.91
C GLU A 126 19.14 -21.86 0.55
N ASP A 127 19.39 -20.58 0.80
CA ASP A 127 19.44 -20.04 2.16
C ASP A 127 18.04 -19.80 2.75
N ALA A 128 17.09 -19.35 1.93
CA ALA A 128 15.70 -19.21 2.31
C ALA A 128 15.09 -20.55 2.77
N GLU A 129 15.37 -21.64 2.05
CA GLU A 129 14.91 -22.99 2.42
C GLU A 129 15.36 -23.41 3.83
N LYS A 130 16.54 -22.97 4.28
CA LYS A 130 17.09 -23.31 5.61
C LYS A 130 16.50 -22.45 6.73
N HIS A 131 15.95 -21.29 6.40
CA HIS A 131 15.45 -20.31 7.37
C HIS A 131 14.24 -20.87 8.17
N PRO A 132 14.05 -20.55 9.47
CA PRO A 132 12.90 -21.04 10.22
C PRO A 132 11.53 -20.67 9.62
N SER A 133 11.40 -19.50 8.99
CA SER A 133 10.13 -19.04 8.40
C SER A 133 9.71 -19.81 7.13
N SER A 134 10.62 -20.54 6.48
CA SER A 134 10.26 -21.43 5.36
C SER A 134 9.44 -22.64 5.81
N LYS A 135 9.42 -22.94 7.12
CA LYS A 135 8.78 -24.12 7.71
C LYS A 135 7.35 -23.86 8.20
N VAL A 136 6.80 -22.67 7.94
CA VAL A 136 5.45 -22.30 8.35
C VAL A 136 4.43 -23.14 7.56
N SER A 137 3.48 -23.76 8.26
CA SER A 137 2.52 -24.69 7.63
C SER A 137 1.40 -24.00 6.87
N ASP A 138 1.08 -22.75 7.22
CA ASP A 138 0.03 -21.94 6.57
C ASP A 138 0.58 -20.53 6.31
N PRO A 139 1.54 -20.35 5.39
CA PRO A 139 2.21 -19.06 5.17
C PRO A 139 1.26 -17.98 4.62
N TRP A 140 0.19 -18.40 3.93
CA TRP A 140 -0.87 -17.53 3.43
C TRP A 140 -1.91 -17.14 4.47
N HIS A 141 -1.80 -17.65 5.71
CA HIS A 141 -2.80 -17.45 6.77
C HIS A 141 -4.23 -17.80 6.32
N LYS A 142 -4.41 -18.88 5.56
CA LYS A 142 -5.73 -19.33 5.06
C LYS A 142 -6.72 -19.58 6.19
N ALA A 143 -6.23 -20.00 7.36
CA ALA A 143 -7.06 -20.15 8.55
C ALA A 143 -7.74 -18.84 8.98
N PHE A 144 -7.10 -17.67 8.78
CA PHE A 144 -7.66 -16.35 9.04
C PHE A 144 -8.59 -15.89 7.90
N TRP A 145 -8.12 -15.98 6.65
CA TRP A 145 -8.85 -15.45 5.50
C TRP A 145 -10.15 -16.16 5.19
N LYS A 146 -10.23 -17.47 5.43
CA LYS A 146 -11.44 -18.26 5.16
C LYS A 146 -12.68 -17.76 5.93
N PRO A 147 -12.66 -17.63 7.27
CA PRO A 147 -13.80 -17.04 7.98
C PRO A 147 -13.98 -15.54 7.71
N PHE A 148 -12.90 -14.79 7.39
CA PHE A 148 -13.01 -13.36 7.04
C PHE A 148 -13.81 -13.17 5.75
N TYR A 149 -13.45 -13.93 4.70
CA TYR A 149 -14.17 -13.96 3.44
C TYR A 149 -15.64 -14.37 3.61
N GLY A 150 -15.93 -15.32 4.51
CA GLY A 150 -17.32 -15.66 4.83
C GLY A 150 -18.14 -14.51 5.42
N ARG A 151 -17.50 -13.55 6.12
CA ARG A 151 -18.17 -12.30 6.54
C ARG A 151 -18.37 -11.34 5.37
N LEU A 152 -17.36 -11.19 4.50
CA LEU A 152 -17.52 -10.41 3.27
C LEU A 152 -18.71 -10.93 2.44
N GLU A 153 -18.81 -12.24 2.20
CA GLU A 153 -19.95 -12.79 1.46
C GLU A 153 -21.30 -12.48 2.11
N ALA A 154 -21.38 -12.48 3.44
CA ALA A 154 -22.59 -12.14 4.16
C ALA A 154 -22.95 -10.64 4.12
N GLU A 155 -21.95 -9.77 3.95
CA GLU A 155 -22.08 -8.31 3.96
C GLU A 155 -22.18 -7.71 2.54
N ALA A 156 -22.02 -8.52 1.49
CA ALA A 156 -21.85 -8.06 0.11
C ALA A 156 -23.03 -7.20 -0.41
N ASP A 157 -24.27 -7.60 -0.09
CA ASP A 157 -25.46 -6.85 -0.51
C ASP A 157 -25.50 -5.46 0.15
N ALA A 158 -25.18 -5.38 1.45
CA ALA A 158 -25.11 -4.12 2.18
C ALA A 158 -24.01 -3.22 1.65
N TRP A 159 -22.82 -3.78 1.37
CA TRP A 159 -21.72 -3.04 0.75
C TRP A 159 -22.09 -2.48 -0.62
N ALA A 160 -22.76 -3.26 -1.47
CA ALA A 160 -23.25 -2.79 -2.76
C ALA A 160 -24.26 -1.64 -2.61
N GLN A 161 -25.10 -1.65 -1.57
CA GLN A 161 -25.98 -0.52 -1.27
C GLN A 161 -25.16 0.72 -0.88
N VAL A 162 -24.10 0.59 -0.06
CA VAL A 162 -23.19 1.69 0.31
C VAL A 162 -22.51 2.29 -0.93
N MET A 163 -21.96 1.46 -1.82
CA MET A 163 -21.33 1.92 -3.06
C MET A 163 -22.30 2.65 -4.01
N SER A 164 -23.60 2.39 -3.88
CA SER A 164 -24.67 3.09 -4.60
C SER A 164 -25.20 4.34 -3.88
N GLY A 165 -24.59 4.74 -2.76
CA GLY A 165 -24.96 5.94 -1.99
C GLY A 165 -26.02 5.73 -0.90
N LYS A 166 -26.41 4.48 -0.62
CA LYS A 166 -27.40 4.18 0.41
C LYS A 166 -26.74 3.87 1.74
N ASN A 167 -27.36 4.33 2.81
CA ASN A 167 -26.82 4.16 4.15
C ASN A 167 -27.07 2.73 4.71
N HIS A 168 -26.11 1.84 4.48
CA HIS A 168 -26.03 0.49 5.05
C HIS A 168 -24.69 0.22 5.77
N LEU A 169 -23.98 1.28 6.18
CA LEU A 169 -22.62 1.21 6.73
C LEU A 169 -22.52 0.26 7.95
N ASN A 170 -23.53 0.27 8.82
CA ASN A 170 -23.57 -0.59 10.01
C ASN A 170 -23.77 -2.08 9.70
N GLU A 171 -24.19 -2.42 8.48
CA GLU A 171 -24.46 -3.79 8.04
C GLU A 171 -23.26 -4.43 7.33
N CYS A 172 -22.21 -3.64 7.01
CA CYS A 172 -21.01 -4.11 6.32
C CYS A 172 -19.68 -3.70 6.98
N PRO A 173 -19.49 -3.94 8.29
CA PRO A 173 -18.27 -3.50 9.00
C PRO A 173 -16.99 -4.19 8.52
N THR A 174 -17.06 -5.42 8.00
CA THR A 174 -15.89 -6.13 7.48
C THR A 174 -15.41 -5.50 6.16
N TYR A 175 -16.34 -5.13 5.27
CA TYR A 175 -15.99 -4.36 4.07
C TYR A 175 -15.41 -2.99 4.40
N LEU A 176 -16.00 -2.28 5.36
CA LEU A 176 -15.50 -0.96 5.78
C LEU A 176 -14.08 -1.03 6.35
N LEU A 177 -13.80 -2.03 7.20
CA LEU A 177 -12.46 -2.24 7.73
C LEU A 177 -11.45 -2.52 6.60
N LEU A 178 -11.83 -3.38 5.66
CA LEU A 178 -10.97 -3.71 4.53
C LEU A 178 -10.71 -2.48 3.65
N ALA A 179 -11.75 -1.72 3.31
CA ALA A 179 -11.63 -0.56 2.43
C ALA A 179 -10.77 0.53 3.08
N LEU A 180 -10.98 0.77 4.38
CA LEU A 180 -10.17 1.70 5.16
C LEU A 180 -8.69 1.32 5.13
N LEU A 181 -8.35 0.05 5.31
CA LEU A 181 -6.96 -0.39 5.34
C LEU A 181 -6.33 -0.45 3.95
N CYS A 182 -7.09 -0.80 2.91
CA CYS A 182 -6.61 -0.69 1.54
C CYS A 182 -6.26 0.76 1.18
N GLU A 183 -7.10 1.73 1.58
CA GLU A 183 -6.78 3.15 1.41
C GLU A 183 -5.55 3.55 2.23
N GLN A 184 -5.48 3.15 3.50
CA GLN A 184 -4.38 3.52 4.40
C GLN A 184 -3.02 2.97 3.95
N GLN A 185 -3.02 1.78 3.34
CA GLN A 185 -1.80 1.08 2.90
C GLN A 185 -1.58 1.17 1.37
N THR A 186 -2.35 2.02 0.67
CA THR A 186 -2.27 2.21 -0.79
C THR A 186 -2.39 0.89 -1.58
N MET A 187 -3.23 -0.04 -1.10
CA MET A 187 -3.43 -1.34 -1.73
C MET A 187 -4.61 -1.31 -2.69
N ASP A 188 -4.47 -1.96 -3.85
CA ASP A 188 -5.55 -2.11 -4.81
C ASP A 188 -6.68 -2.99 -4.23
N TRP A 189 -7.90 -2.45 -4.24
CA TRP A 189 -9.10 -3.08 -3.68
C TRP A 189 -9.43 -4.43 -4.35
N ASP A 190 -9.40 -4.46 -5.67
CA ASP A 190 -9.81 -5.62 -6.47
C ASP A 190 -8.78 -6.74 -6.37
N GLU A 191 -7.50 -6.39 -6.42
CA GLU A 191 -6.40 -7.32 -6.18
C GLU A 191 -6.49 -7.90 -4.76
N THR A 192 -6.72 -7.05 -3.75
CA THR A 192 -6.86 -7.49 -2.36
C THR A 192 -8.02 -8.47 -2.19
N LEU A 193 -9.21 -8.18 -2.73
CA LEU A 193 -10.34 -9.11 -2.70
C LEU A 193 -10.04 -10.42 -3.41
N ALA A 194 -9.35 -10.38 -4.56
CA ALA A 194 -8.99 -11.58 -5.30
C ALA A 194 -7.99 -12.46 -4.53
N LEU A 195 -7.02 -11.86 -3.82
CA LEU A 195 -6.09 -12.56 -2.95
C LEU A 195 -6.79 -13.19 -1.74
N ILE A 196 -7.68 -12.45 -1.08
CA ILE A 196 -8.49 -12.98 0.02
C ILE A 196 -9.29 -14.19 -0.46
N ARG A 197 -9.90 -14.10 -1.65
CA ARG A 197 -10.67 -15.18 -2.26
C ARG A 197 -9.79 -16.40 -2.60
N TYR A 198 -8.57 -16.18 -3.11
CA TYR A 198 -7.58 -17.24 -3.32
C TYR A 198 -7.25 -17.99 -2.03
N CYS A 199 -7.10 -17.26 -0.92
CA CYS A 199 -6.84 -17.85 0.39
C CYS A 199 -8.05 -18.60 0.97
N ALA A 200 -9.26 -18.11 0.70
CA ALA A 200 -10.49 -18.60 1.32
C ALA A 200 -11.19 -19.74 0.56
N VAL A 201 -11.08 -19.78 -0.77
CA VAL A 201 -11.86 -20.67 -1.65
C VAL A 201 -10.94 -21.64 -2.39
N GLU A 202 -11.24 -22.94 -2.28
CA GLU A 202 -10.47 -23.98 -2.98
C GLU A 202 -10.63 -23.88 -4.51
N GLY A 203 -9.52 -24.05 -5.23
CA GLY A 203 -9.51 -24.04 -6.70
C GLY A 203 -9.52 -22.67 -7.36
N VAL A 204 -9.48 -21.58 -6.58
CA VAL A 204 -9.23 -20.23 -7.12
C VAL A 204 -7.75 -20.10 -7.45
N GLU A 205 -7.44 -19.55 -8.63
CA GLU A 205 -6.06 -19.24 -9.05
C GLU A 205 -5.62 -17.90 -8.47
N LEU A 206 -4.31 -17.74 -8.28
CA LEU A 206 -3.74 -16.43 -7.95
C LEU A 206 -4.04 -15.42 -9.07
N PRO A 207 -4.23 -14.12 -8.74
CA PRO A 207 -4.34 -13.09 -9.76
C PRO A 207 -3.13 -13.10 -10.69
N LYS A 208 -3.39 -13.07 -12.00
CA LYS A 208 -2.35 -13.05 -13.03
C LYS A 208 -1.74 -11.65 -13.09
N ALA A 209 -0.48 -11.54 -12.69
CA ALA A 209 0.25 -10.29 -12.62
C ALA A 209 1.76 -10.52 -12.83
N ASP A 210 2.11 -11.29 -13.86
CA ASP A 210 3.52 -11.57 -14.16
C ASP A 210 4.08 -10.53 -15.13
N PHE A 211 5.25 -9.99 -14.80
CA PHE A 211 5.98 -9.03 -15.63
C PHE A 211 6.12 -9.51 -17.07
N VAL A 212 6.38 -10.81 -17.24
CA VAL A 212 6.63 -11.41 -18.55
C VAL A 212 5.39 -11.38 -19.44
N ASP A 213 4.18 -11.41 -18.88
CA ASP A 213 2.95 -11.33 -19.67
C ASP A 213 2.81 -9.93 -20.30
N TYR A 214 3.15 -8.87 -19.57
CA TYR A 214 3.19 -7.51 -20.12
C TYR A 214 4.25 -7.34 -21.20
N LEU A 215 5.44 -7.93 -21.00
CA LEU A 215 6.52 -7.91 -22.01
C LEU A 215 6.08 -8.59 -23.31
N LYS A 216 5.49 -9.80 -23.22
CA LYS A 216 4.97 -10.54 -24.38
C LYS A 216 3.83 -9.79 -25.08
N ALA A 217 2.98 -9.12 -24.32
CA ALA A 217 1.88 -8.29 -24.84
C ALA A 217 2.36 -6.94 -25.41
N LYS A 218 3.62 -6.56 -25.17
CA LYS A 218 4.19 -5.25 -25.49
C LYS A 218 3.41 -4.10 -24.84
N ASP A 219 2.90 -4.34 -23.64
CA ASP A 219 2.11 -3.40 -22.87
C ASP A 219 2.98 -2.69 -21.82
N ALA A 220 3.68 -1.64 -22.27
CA ALA A 220 4.56 -0.85 -21.40
C ALA A 220 3.75 -0.11 -20.31
N THR A 221 2.63 0.51 -20.67
CA THR A 221 1.80 1.24 -19.70
C THR A 221 1.22 0.30 -18.64
N GLY A 222 0.77 -0.90 -19.02
CA GLY A 222 0.32 -1.91 -18.07
C GLY A 222 1.43 -2.36 -17.13
N LEU A 223 2.65 -2.54 -17.65
CA LEU A 223 3.82 -2.88 -16.84
C LEU A 223 4.19 -1.75 -15.86
N ALA A 224 4.19 -0.49 -16.31
CA ALA A 224 4.45 0.67 -15.43
C ALA A 224 3.47 0.72 -14.25
N LYS A 225 2.16 0.64 -14.55
CA LYS A 225 1.11 0.57 -13.51
C LYS A 225 1.30 -0.59 -12.54
N ARG A 226 1.75 -1.75 -13.03
CA ARG A 226 2.02 -2.91 -12.17
C ARG A 226 3.22 -2.66 -11.26
N LEU A 227 4.29 -2.09 -11.78
CA LEU A 227 5.51 -1.83 -11.04
C LEU A 227 5.31 -0.75 -9.96
N GLU A 228 4.60 0.33 -10.28
CA GLU A 228 4.16 1.34 -9.31
C GLU A 228 3.32 0.70 -8.19
N ARG A 229 2.35 -0.15 -8.53
CA ARG A 229 1.59 -0.89 -7.51
C ARG A 229 2.50 -1.75 -6.65
N ASP A 230 3.42 -2.49 -7.27
CA ASP A 230 4.35 -3.34 -6.53
C ASP A 230 5.17 -2.54 -5.54
N GLU A 231 5.71 -1.40 -5.95
CA GLU A 231 6.45 -0.42 -5.14
C GLU A 231 5.68 0.07 -3.90
N ASN A 232 4.36 0.08 -3.96
CA ASN A 232 3.53 0.53 -2.84
C ASN A 232 3.02 -0.58 -1.91
N THR A 233 3.12 -1.86 -2.29
CA THR A 233 2.36 -2.93 -1.60
C THR A 233 3.16 -3.86 -0.66
N ILE A 234 4.48 -4.02 -0.82
CA ILE A 234 5.32 -4.82 0.08
C ILE A 234 5.53 -4.07 1.40
N ALA A 235 5.18 -4.73 2.48
CA ALA A 235 5.28 -4.19 3.82
C ALA A 235 6.65 -4.53 4.43
N LEU A 236 7.38 -3.52 4.89
CA LEU A 236 8.65 -3.73 5.61
C LEU A 236 8.45 -4.19 7.07
N SER A 237 7.22 -4.54 7.45
CA SER A 237 6.85 -4.99 8.79
C SER A 237 7.23 -6.45 9.04
N THR A 238 7.35 -7.27 7.99
CA THR A 238 7.89 -8.63 8.07
C THR A 238 9.38 -8.64 7.74
N GLU A 239 10.21 -9.27 8.57
CA GLU A 239 11.65 -9.37 8.26
C GLU A 239 11.93 -10.38 7.14
N TYR A 240 11.17 -11.49 7.12
CA TYR A 240 11.35 -12.59 6.16
C TYR A 240 10.02 -13.20 5.74
N VAL A 241 9.84 -13.37 4.43
CA VAL A 241 8.70 -14.06 3.81
C VAL A 241 9.22 -15.36 3.20
N MET A 242 8.74 -16.50 3.70
CA MET A 242 9.20 -17.83 3.26
C MET A 242 10.73 -18.02 3.31
N GLY A 243 11.40 -17.33 4.23
CA GLY A 243 12.85 -17.37 4.39
C GLY A 243 13.63 -16.38 3.51
N VAL A 244 12.95 -15.69 2.59
CA VAL A 244 13.53 -14.59 1.80
C VAL A 244 13.34 -13.29 2.56
N GLY A 245 14.40 -12.49 2.69
CA GLY A 245 14.30 -11.19 3.35
C GLY A 245 13.32 -10.28 2.61
N THR A 246 12.37 -9.67 3.31
CA THR A 246 11.35 -8.82 2.68
C THR A 246 11.97 -7.60 2.01
N MET A 247 13.06 -7.07 2.58
CA MET A 247 13.88 -6.03 1.96
C MET A 247 14.44 -6.43 0.59
N LEU A 248 14.74 -7.71 0.36
CA LEU A 248 15.21 -8.18 -0.95
C LEU A 248 14.08 -8.13 -1.99
N LEU A 249 12.86 -8.53 -1.60
CA LEU A 249 11.69 -8.42 -2.47
C LEU A 249 11.36 -6.95 -2.74
N ALA A 250 11.43 -6.11 -1.71
CA ALA A 250 11.27 -4.67 -1.78
C ALA A 250 12.30 -4.02 -2.72
N TYR A 251 13.55 -4.47 -2.66
CA TYR A 251 14.61 -4.02 -3.54
C TYR A 251 14.29 -4.32 -5.02
N PHE A 252 13.90 -5.55 -5.34
CA PHE A 252 13.57 -5.90 -6.72
C PHE A 252 12.41 -5.07 -7.28
N ARG A 253 11.33 -4.88 -6.51
CA ARG A 253 10.20 -4.06 -6.98
C ARG A 253 10.55 -2.59 -7.15
N MET A 254 11.53 -2.04 -6.41
CA MET A 254 11.92 -0.62 -6.50
C MET A 254 12.88 -0.37 -7.66
N HIS A 255 13.84 -1.27 -7.87
CA HIS A 255 14.83 -1.10 -8.94
C HIS A 255 14.36 -1.59 -10.31
N LEU A 256 13.30 -2.40 -10.40
CA LEU A 256 12.70 -2.76 -11.68
C LEU A 256 12.09 -1.54 -12.43
N PRO A 257 11.30 -0.65 -11.79
CA PRO A 257 10.93 0.65 -12.35
C PRO A 257 12.15 1.39 -12.91
N GLU A 258 13.20 1.58 -12.10
CA GLU A 258 14.40 2.33 -12.48
C GLU A 258 15.15 1.69 -13.65
N ALA A 259 15.26 0.36 -13.66
CA ALA A 259 15.96 -0.35 -14.71
C ALA A 259 15.22 -0.29 -16.07
N LEU A 260 13.88 -0.15 -16.04
CA LEU A 260 13.02 -0.29 -17.22
C LEU A 260 12.44 1.05 -17.71
N TYR A 261 12.35 2.07 -16.87
CA TYR A 261 11.74 3.36 -17.17
C TYR A 261 12.63 4.52 -16.73
N GLU A 262 12.51 5.63 -17.45
CA GLU A 262 12.79 6.96 -16.94
C GLU A 262 11.50 7.43 -16.28
N TYR A 263 11.53 7.56 -14.95
CA TYR A 263 10.40 8.03 -14.16
C TYR A 263 10.88 9.00 -13.08
N GLU A 264 9.99 9.90 -12.68
CA GLU A 264 10.12 10.67 -11.45
C GLU A 264 9.10 10.09 -10.46
N GLU A 265 9.49 9.89 -9.21
CA GLU A 265 8.69 9.19 -8.18
C GLU A 265 7.28 9.77 -7.99
N ASP A 266 7.10 11.07 -8.25
CA ASP A 266 5.83 11.80 -8.09
C ASP A 266 4.94 11.83 -9.35
N LEU A 267 5.34 11.16 -10.44
CA LEU A 267 4.60 11.20 -11.71
C LEU A 267 3.79 9.92 -11.95
N ASP A 268 2.57 10.11 -12.47
CA ASP A 268 1.66 9.02 -12.84
C ASP A 268 2.37 7.98 -13.75
N PRO A 269 2.11 6.67 -13.59
CA PRO A 269 2.73 5.61 -14.38
C PRO A 269 2.45 5.71 -15.89
N GLU A 270 1.45 6.49 -16.30
CA GLU A 270 1.16 6.77 -17.71
C GLU A 270 2.18 7.71 -18.36
N SER A 271 2.94 8.45 -17.56
CA SER A 271 3.97 9.39 -18.00
C SER A 271 5.38 8.77 -18.04
N TRP A 272 5.56 7.58 -17.46
CA TRP A 272 6.86 6.90 -17.42
C TRP A 272 7.33 6.57 -18.83
N VAL A 273 8.59 6.91 -19.13
CA VAL A 273 9.16 6.71 -20.47
C VAL A 273 9.96 5.40 -20.51
N PRO A 274 9.60 4.44 -21.37
CA PRO A 274 10.36 3.19 -21.50
C PRO A 274 11.83 3.43 -21.87
N LYS A 275 12.76 2.87 -21.09
CA LYS A 275 14.19 2.84 -21.42
C LYS A 275 14.44 1.88 -22.57
N LYS A 276 15.60 2.04 -23.22
CA LYS A 276 16.08 1.12 -24.27
C LYS A 276 16.04 -0.34 -23.81
N ARG A 277 16.42 -0.61 -22.56
CA ARG A 277 16.40 -1.97 -21.98
C ARG A 277 15.01 -2.60 -22.05
N LEU A 278 13.95 -1.85 -21.73
CA LEU A 278 12.58 -2.35 -21.84
C LEU A 278 12.16 -2.58 -23.29
N HIS A 279 12.53 -1.67 -24.20
CA HIS A 279 12.30 -1.88 -25.64
C HIS A 279 12.97 -3.15 -26.17
N ASP A 280 14.20 -3.42 -25.75
CA ASP A 280 14.94 -4.61 -26.14
C ASP A 280 14.24 -5.89 -25.60
N LEU A 281 13.79 -5.87 -24.33
CA LEU A 281 13.01 -6.97 -23.73
C LEU A 281 11.69 -7.24 -24.47
N MET A 282 10.95 -6.19 -24.84
CA MET A 282 9.69 -6.33 -25.60
C MET A 282 9.88 -6.73 -27.07
N ALA A 283 11.08 -6.54 -27.61
CA ALA A 283 11.41 -6.92 -28.99
C ALA A 283 11.74 -8.43 -29.13
N LEU A 284 12.01 -9.11 -28.01
CA LEU A 284 12.29 -10.55 -27.99
C LEU A 284 11.13 -11.34 -28.60
N GLN A 285 11.46 -12.38 -29.37
CA GLN A 285 10.46 -13.31 -29.92
C GLN A 285 10.15 -14.44 -28.93
N ASP A 286 11.17 -14.87 -28.18
CA ASP A 286 11.14 -15.87 -27.13
C ASP A 286 12.19 -15.54 -26.05
N GLY A 287 12.23 -16.32 -24.96
CA GLY A 287 13.25 -16.13 -23.92
C GLY A 287 13.02 -15.00 -22.92
N HIS A 288 11.85 -14.33 -22.93
CA HIS A 288 11.50 -13.25 -22.00
C HIS A 288 11.77 -13.60 -20.52
N GLU A 289 11.38 -14.80 -20.09
CA GLU A 289 11.63 -15.27 -18.71
C GLU A 289 13.12 -15.29 -18.36
N GLN A 290 13.95 -15.80 -19.27
CA GLN A 290 15.39 -15.89 -19.07
C GLN A 290 16.02 -14.49 -19.02
N ALA A 291 15.57 -13.58 -19.89
CA ALA A 291 16.05 -12.20 -19.91
C ALA A 291 15.67 -11.43 -18.63
N VAL A 292 14.47 -11.66 -18.09
CA VAL A 292 14.05 -11.08 -16.80
C VAL A 292 14.84 -11.68 -15.63
N GLN A 293 15.12 -12.99 -15.65
CA GLN A 293 16.01 -13.61 -14.65
C GLN A 293 17.42 -13.02 -14.68
N GLU A 294 17.96 -12.75 -15.88
CA GLU A 294 19.26 -12.11 -16.03
C GLU A 294 19.25 -10.68 -15.49
N LEU A 295 18.21 -9.90 -15.81
CA LEU A 295 18.04 -8.54 -15.27
C LEU A 295 17.96 -8.52 -13.75
N ILE A 296 17.13 -9.36 -13.13
CA ILE A 296 16.98 -9.40 -11.67
C ILE A 296 18.29 -9.86 -11.02
N ARG A 297 19.04 -10.76 -11.67
CA ARG A 297 20.36 -11.16 -11.21
C ARG A 297 21.40 -10.04 -11.31
N GLU A 298 21.37 -9.23 -12.38
CA GLU A 298 22.21 -8.03 -12.51
C GLU A 298 21.93 -7.04 -11.37
N ILE A 299 20.65 -6.69 -11.19
CA ILE A 299 20.17 -5.82 -10.09
C ILE A 299 20.62 -6.38 -8.73
N PHE A 300 20.49 -7.69 -8.50
CA PHE A 300 20.98 -8.32 -7.27
C PHE A 300 22.50 -8.19 -7.08
N TYR A 301 23.30 -8.34 -8.14
CA TYR A 301 24.74 -8.23 -8.02
C TYR A 301 25.18 -6.78 -7.76
N GLU A 302 24.52 -5.80 -8.38
CA GLU A 302 24.72 -4.38 -8.05
C GLU A 302 24.45 -4.12 -6.56
N MET A 303 23.38 -4.71 -6.00
CA MET A 303 23.07 -4.63 -4.57
C MET A 303 24.18 -5.22 -3.68
N VAL A 304 24.65 -6.43 -3.99
CA VAL A 304 25.57 -7.18 -3.11
C VAL A 304 27.00 -6.69 -3.22
N LEU A 305 27.42 -6.29 -4.42
CA LEU A 305 28.79 -5.87 -4.69
C LEU A 305 29.00 -4.38 -4.42
N GLY A 306 27.92 -3.65 -4.11
CA GLY A 306 27.89 -2.20 -4.21
C GLY A 306 27.96 -1.82 -5.68
N GLY A 307 27.04 -0.96 -6.13
CA GLY A 307 27.31 -0.20 -7.35
C GLY A 307 28.72 0.36 -7.22
N SER A 308 29.54 0.18 -8.24
CA SER A 308 30.87 0.77 -8.30
C SER A 308 30.70 2.29 -8.24
N ASP A 309 30.71 2.85 -7.04
CA ASP A 309 31.02 4.26 -6.74
C ASP A 309 32.54 4.51 -6.94
N ASP A 310 33.19 3.79 -7.87
CA ASP A 310 34.60 4.00 -8.22
C ASP A 310 34.73 4.96 -9.40
N ASP A 311 33.97 6.06 -9.44
CA ASP A 311 34.27 7.22 -10.29
C ASP A 311 33.54 8.46 -9.73
N ASP A 312 34.01 8.94 -8.56
CA ASP A 312 34.31 10.36 -8.31
C ASP A 312 34.82 10.48 -6.86
N GLU A 313 36.05 10.04 -6.63
CA GLU A 313 36.87 10.63 -5.56
C GLU A 313 37.05 12.12 -5.93
N GLU A 314 36.08 12.97 -5.53
CA GLU A 314 36.36 14.39 -5.33
C GLU A 314 37.45 14.45 -4.26
N ALA A 315 38.69 14.53 -4.75
CA ALA A 315 39.84 14.98 -3.99
C ALA A 315 39.45 16.31 -3.36
N TRP A 316 39.15 16.28 -2.06
CA TRP A 316 39.19 17.46 -1.22
C TRP A 316 40.65 17.91 -1.19
N ASP A 317 41.04 18.69 -2.20
CA ASP A 317 42.24 19.51 -2.13
C ASP A 317 42.02 20.47 -0.96
N ASP A 318 42.67 20.13 0.16
CA ASP A 318 42.94 21.02 1.28
C ASP A 318 43.76 22.22 0.75
N GLU A 319 43.11 23.17 0.10
CA GLU A 319 43.65 24.52 -0.07
C GLU A 319 43.23 25.37 1.12
N ASP A 320 44.06 25.26 2.17
CA ASP A 320 44.24 26.28 3.19
C ASP A 320 44.51 27.65 2.53
N GLU A 321 43.46 28.44 2.30
CA GLU A 321 43.58 29.87 2.04
C GLU A 321 42.93 30.70 3.17
N ASN A 322 43.81 31.10 4.09
CA ASN A 322 43.86 32.42 4.73
C ASN A 322 42.56 32.96 5.35
N THR A 323 42.29 32.58 6.59
CA THR A 323 41.57 33.48 7.50
C THR A 323 42.50 34.59 7.98
N ASP A 324 42.25 35.78 7.45
CA ASP A 324 42.84 37.06 7.84
C ASP A 324 42.79 37.28 9.37
N GLU A 325 43.91 37.77 9.86
CA GLU A 325 44.10 38.35 11.20
C GLU A 325 43.23 39.60 11.40
N ASP A 326 42.97 39.86 12.68
CA ASP A 326 42.48 41.11 13.31
C ASP A 326 40.97 41.22 13.58
N ASP A 327 40.56 40.97 14.84
CA ASP A 327 40.43 42.10 15.78
C ASP A 327 40.21 41.63 17.24
N VAL A 328 41.28 41.78 18.02
CA VAL A 328 41.39 42.23 19.41
C VAL A 328 40.09 42.31 20.25
N MET A 329 39.97 41.44 21.26
CA MET A 329 39.34 41.80 22.54
C MET A 329 40.05 41.12 23.72
N ASP A 330 40.86 41.92 24.40
CA ASP A 330 41.33 41.77 25.78
C ASP A 330 41.49 43.22 26.29
N GLU A 331 41.04 43.66 27.46
CA GLU A 331 40.98 43.00 28.76
C GLU A 331 39.84 43.54 29.63
N ALA A 332 39.59 42.76 30.68
CA ALA A 332 38.73 42.93 31.84
C ALA A 332 38.88 44.26 32.63
N ASP A 333 37.76 44.79 33.11
CA ASP A 333 37.33 44.76 34.54
C ASP A 333 35.88 45.23 34.71
#